data_AF-A0A951I710-F1
#
_entry.id   AF-A0A951I710-F1
#
_cell.length_a   1.000
_cell.length_b   1.000
_cell.length_c   1.000
_cell.angle_alpha   90.00
_cell.angle_beta   90.00
_cell.angle_gamma   90.00
#
_symmetry.space_group_name_H-M   'P 1'
#
loop_
_entity.id
_entity.type
_entity.pdbx_description
1 polymer ?
#
loop_
_entity_poly.entity_id
_entity_poly.type
_entity_poly.pdbx_seq_one_letter_code
_entity_poly.pdbx_strand_id
1 'polypeptide(L)'
;MEKKSKYDTNPLDPDFPKRTGAVPGATDEVAREGEEQTRTLDSERPTRIIETPYQAPTSYPSVFIPPPQAQPPVAQGIPFVPPAVVQPPTSRVIPGINPPENVVMVVPYIPFYLGIAASLIELYLVPRTETRVRFHAAQALSLQLLAVAVQFLLSTIANFTAGAKVGGIIFSILSTIFFIISIIRVWKGEPHHITP
;
A
#
# COMPACT_ATOMS: atom_id res chain seq x y z
N MET A 1 41.83 23.87 -5.70
CA MET A 1 40.50 23.87 -6.36
C MET A 1 39.62 22.86 -5.64
N GLU A 2 38.81 23.31 -4.69
CA GLU A 2 37.87 22.45 -3.98
C GLU A 2 36.65 22.16 -4.86
N LYS A 3 36.26 20.89 -4.95
CA LYS A 3 35.09 20.45 -5.70
C LYS A 3 33.84 20.68 -4.84
N LYS A 4 33.12 21.78 -5.06
CA LYS A 4 31.84 22.06 -4.38
C LYS A 4 30.80 21.00 -4.79
N SER A 5 30.25 20.29 -3.82
CA SER A 5 29.20 19.29 -4.01
C SER A 5 27.88 19.96 -4.45
N LYS A 6 27.09 19.27 -5.28
CA LYS A 6 25.79 19.73 -5.80
C LYS A 6 24.77 20.01 -4.69
N TYR A 7 25.01 19.52 -3.47
CA TYR A 7 24.10 19.62 -2.32
C TYR A 7 24.63 20.51 -1.19
N ASP A 8 25.71 21.25 -1.43
CA ASP A 8 26.21 22.23 -0.49
C ASP A 8 25.39 23.52 -0.59
N THR A 9 24.27 23.54 0.13
CA THR A 9 23.39 24.72 0.28
C THR A 9 23.87 25.58 1.44
N ASN A 10 25.07 26.14 1.30
CA ASN A 10 25.52 27.20 2.19
C ASN A 10 24.86 28.54 1.76
N PRO A 11 23.96 29.12 2.56
CA PRO A 11 23.21 30.32 2.19
C PRO A 11 24.07 31.60 2.13
N LEU A 12 25.33 31.54 2.56
CA LEU A 12 26.29 32.63 2.50
C LEU A 12 27.14 32.64 1.22
N ASP A 13 26.95 31.67 0.32
CA ASP A 13 27.70 31.61 -0.95
C ASP A 13 27.14 32.68 -1.92
N PRO A 14 27.97 33.61 -2.43
CA PRO A 14 27.51 34.71 -3.30
C PRO A 14 26.84 34.26 -4.61
N ASP A 15 26.98 32.99 -5.00
CA ASP A 15 26.35 32.42 -6.20
C ASP A 15 24.98 31.75 -5.94
N PHE A 16 24.51 31.71 -4.69
CA PHE A 16 23.20 31.15 -4.33
C PHE A 16 22.01 31.76 -5.11
N PRO A 17 21.88 33.10 -5.25
CA PRO A 17 20.74 33.68 -5.96
C PRO A 17 20.80 33.45 -7.49
N LYS A 18 21.95 33.05 -8.05
CA LYS A 18 22.08 32.75 -9.48
C LYS A 18 21.61 31.33 -9.83
N ARG A 19 21.56 30.41 -8.86
CA ARG A 19 21.17 29.00 -9.09
C ARG A 19 19.66 28.77 -8.99
N THR A 20 18.94 29.62 -8.25
CA THR A 20 17.48 29.55 -8.14
C THR A 20 16.74 30.13 -9.35
N GLY A 21 17.42 30.89 -10.22
CA GLY A 21 16.83 31.51 -11.42
C GLY A 21 16.97 30.72 -12.73
N ALA A 22 17.57 29.52 -12.71
CA ALA A 22 17.86 28.74 -13.92
C ALA A 22 17.03 27.44 -14.03
N VAL A 23 15.72 27.55 -13.77
CA VAL A 23 14.74 26.55 -14.23
C VAL A 23 13.74 27.23 -15.15
N PRO A 24 13.95 27.22 -16.48
CA PRO A 24 12.94 27.60 -17.45
C PRO A 24 12.20 26.35 -17.95
N GLY A 25 10.89 26.28 -17.67
CA GLY A 25 9.93 25.30 -18.20
C GLY A 25 9.19 24.54 -17.08
N ALA A 26 7.91 24.78 -16.77
CA ALA A 26 6.83 25.33 -17.57
C ALA A 26 5.77 26.03 -16.69
N THR A 27 5.83 27.36 -16.62
CA THR A 27 4.71 28.25 -16.31
C THR A 27 5.07 29.61 -16.89
N ASP A 28 4.21 30.13 -17.79
CA ASP A 28 4.09 31.49 -18.37
C ASP A 28 3.82 31.37 -19.89
N GLU A 29 2.90 32.06 -20.57
CA GLU A 29 1.85 33.04 -20.25
C GLU A 29 0.96 33.23 -21.52
N VAL A 30 -0.36 33.33 -21.33
CA VAL A 30 -1.31 34.36 -21.86
C VAL A 30 -1.62 34.52 -23.38
N ALA A 31 -2.88 34.24 -23.77
CA ALA A 31 -3.85 35.14 -24.49
C ALA A 31 -5.15 34.37 -24.91
N ARG A 32 -6.27 34.46 -24.17
CA ARG A 32 -7.54 35.24 -24.42
C ARG A 32 -8.40 34.68 -25.58
N GLU A 33 -9.63 34.17 -25.40
CA GLU A 33 -10.89 34.88 -25.06
C GLU A 33 -12.03 33.94 -24.55
N GLY A 34 -12.88 34.46 -23.64
CA GLY A 34 -14.26 34.01 -23.31
C GLY A 34 -14.38 32.87 -22.28
N GLU A 35 -15.07 32.95 -21.13
CA GLU A 35 -15.94 33.94 -20.50
C GLU A 35 -15.83 33.76 -18.96
N GLU A 36 -15.73 34.91 -18.30
CA GLU A 36 -16.26 35.32 -16.99
C GLU A 36 -16.44 34.29 -15.84
N GLN A 37 -15.65 34.47 -14.77
CA GLN A 37 -16.04 35.21 -13.53
C GLN A 37 -16.93 34.32 -12.63
N THR A 38 -16.51 33.86 -11.46
CA THR A 38 -16.09 34.70 -10.33
C THR A 38 -15.45 33.80 -9.26
N ARG A 39 -14.23 34.15 -8.83
CA ARG A 39 -13.70 33.73 -7.53
C ARG A 39 -14.54 34.42 -6.47
N THR A 40 -15.40 33.69 -5.77
CA THR A 40 -15.92 34.15 -4.49
C THR A 40 -14.90 33.84 -3.40
N LEU A 41 -14.05 34.84 -3.13
CA LEU A 41 -13.87 35.25 -1.74
C LEU A 41 -15.26 35.64 -1.20
N ASP A 42 -15.48 35.47 0.10
CA ASP A 42 -16.68 35.84 0.86
C ASP A 42 -17.74 34.74 1.07
N SER A 43 -17.58 33.98 2.14
CA SER A 43 -18.66 33.74 3.12
C SER A 43 -18.13 32.97 4.33
N GLU A 44 -17.26 33.61 5.10
CA GLU A 44 -17.33 33.41 6.53
C GLU A 44 -18.70 33.93 7.00
N ARG A 45 -19.47 33.05 7.66
CA ARG A 45 -20.70 33.25 8.45
C ARG A 45 -22.05 33.10 7.74
N PRO A 46 -22.75 32.00 8.07
CA PRO A 46 -24.14 32.08 8.52
C PRO A 46 -24.15 32.44 10.01
N THR A 47 -24.60 33.64 10.32
CA THR A 47 -24.96 34.07 11.68
C THR A 47 -25.93 33.08 12.29
N ARG A 48 -25.48 32.27 13.25
CA ARG A 48 -26.42 31.61 14.18
C ARG A 48 -27.15 32.72 14.92
N ILE A 49 -28.46 32.76 14.75
CA ILE A 49 -29.36 33.57 15.57
C ILE A 49 -29.26 33.00 16.99
N ILE A 50 -28.74 33.82 17.91
CA ILE A 50 -28.70 33.53 19.34
C ILE A 50 -30.08 33.87 19.87
N GLU A 51 -30.99 32.90 19.87
CA GLU A 51 -32.21 32.97 20.67
C GLU A 51 -31.87 32.56 22.09
N THR A 52 -31.27 33.46 22.87
CA THR A 52 -31.19 33.29 24.32
C THR A 52 -31.24 34.66 24.98
N PRO A 53 -32.21 34.91 25.88
CA PRO A 53 -32.45 36.24 26.43
C PRO A 53 -31.31 36.68 27.35
N TYR A 54 -30.85 37.90 27.09
CA TYR A 54 -30.14 38.85 27.96
C TYR A 54 -29.81 38.34 29.38
N GLN A 55 -28.56 37.92 29.59
CA GLN A 55 -27.99 37.79 30.92
C GLN A 55 -26.88 38.84 31.05
N ALA A 56 -27.04 39.73 32.05
CA ALA A 56 -26.25 40.93 32.24
C ALA A 56 -24.72 40.64 32.36
N PRO A 57 -23.86 41.60 31.96
CA PRO A 57 -22.42 41.40 31.94
C PRO A 57 -21.87 41.49 33.37
N THR A 58 -21.39 40.39 33.92
CA THR A 58 -20.62 40.41 35.17
C THR A 58 -19.17 40.04 34.94
N SER A 59 -18.32 41.01 35.30
CA SER A 59 -16.88 40.95 35.53
C SER A 59 -15.96 41.21 34.32
N TYR A 60 -15.24 42.33 34.41
CA TYR A 60 -14.11 42.69 33.57
C TYR A 60 -13.03 41.60 33.61
N PRO A 61 -12.48 41.13 32.47
CA PRO A 61 -11.33 40.25 32.50
C PRO A 61 -10.11 41.05 32.99
N SER A 62 -9.38 40.49 33.95
CA SER A 62 -8.13 41.05 34.44
C SER A 62 -7.14 41.25 33.30
N VAL A 63 -6.45 42.41 33.30
CA VAL A 63 -5.42 42.81 32.30
C VAL A 63 -4.10 42.08 32.55
N PHE A 64 -4.17 40.78 32.87
CA PHE A 64 -3.01 39.92 33.05
C PHE A 64 -3.31 38.54 32.48
N ILE A 65 -3.39 38.48 31.16
CA ILE A 65 -3.37 37.20 30.44
C ILE A 65 -1.88 36.92 30.18
N PRO A 66 -1.24 35.97 30.91
CA PRO A 66 0.10 35.53 30.53
C PRO A 66 0.05 35.00 29.09
N PRO A 67 1.10 35.24 28.27
CA PRO A 67 1.12 34.76 26.90
C PRO A 67 0.83 33.25 26.89
N PRO A 68 -0.01 32.76 25.96
CA PRO A 68 -0.31 31.33 25.88
C PRO A 68 1.02 30.58 25.80
N GLN A 69 1.33 29.77 26.81
CA GLN A 69 2.47 28.89 26.74
C GLN A 69 2.25 28.01 25.52
N ALA A 70 3.12 28.16 24.51
CA ALA A 70 3.11 27.31 23.33
C ALA A 70 3.22 25.87 23.84
N GLN A 71 2.10 25.14 23.78
CA GLN A 71 2.11 23.72 24.06
C GLN A 71 3.07 23.10 23.03
N PRO A 72 4.04 22.28 23.47
CA PRO A 72 4.90 21.58 22.53
C PRO A 72 4.01 20.82 21.55
N PRO A 73 4.35 20.78 20.25
CA PRO A 73 3.55 20.08 19.26
C PRO A 73 3.31 18.66 19.77
N VAL A 74 2.04 18.34 20.03
CA VAL A 74 1.63 16.99 20.40
C VAL A 74 2.11 16.12 19.25
N ALA A 75 3.15 15.32 19.50
CA ALA A 75 3.61 14.34 18.54
C ALA A 75 2.38 13.53 18.17
N GLN A 76 1.92 13.70 16.92
CA GLN A 76 0.84 12.88 16.38
C GLN A 76 1.35 11.44 16.48
N GLY A 77 0.85 10.72 17.48
CA GLY A 77 1.21 9.34 17.70
C GLY A 77 0.99 8.61 16.38
N ILE A 78 2.00 7.85 15.96
CA ILE A 78 1.88 6.95 14.82
C ILE A 78 0.57 6.17 15.04
N PRO A 79 -0.40 6.23 14.09
CA PRO A 79 -1.67 5.55 14.28
C PRO A 79 -1.36 4.09 14.56
N PHE A 80 -1.77 3.63 15.75
CA PHE A 80 -1.68 2.23 16.13
C PHE A 80 -2.50 1.44 15.11
N VAL A 81 -1.83 0.77 14.18
CA VAL A 81 -2.45 -0.20 13.29
C VAL A 81 -2.62 -1.46 14.13
N PRO A 82 -3.84 -1.86 14.51
CA PRO A 82 -4.02 -3.08 15.27
C PRO A 82 -3.44 -4.26 14.47
N PRO A 83 -2.84 -5.25 15.13
CA PRO A 83 -2.36 -6.45 14.46
C PRO A 83 -3.53 -7.06 13.67
N ALA A 84 -3.26 -7.42 12.42
CA ALA A 84 -4.26 -8.03 11.56
C ALA A 84 -4.80 -9.30 12.25
N VAL A 85 -6.02 -9.22 12.78
CA VAL A 85 -6.69 -10.39 13.33
C VAL A 85 -6.87 -11.34 12.16
N VAL A 86 -6.16 -12.46 12.18
CA VAL A 86 -6.26 -13.52 11.18
C VAL A 86 -7.66 -14.12 11.32
N GLN A 87 -8.60 -13.57 10.57
CA GLN A 87 -9.96 -14.11 10.50
C GLN A 87 -9.91 -15.39 9.67
N PRO A 88 -10.66 -16.44 10.01
CA PRO A 88 -10.75 -17.61 9.16
C PRO A 88 -11.39 -17.26 7.79
N PRO A 89 -11.15 -18.07 6.74
CA PRO A 89 -11.88 -18.01 5.49
C PRO A 89 -13.38 -18.05 5.74
N THR A 90 -14.11 -17.08 5.21
CA THR A 90 -15.56 -17.10 5.31
C THR A 90 -16.18 -17.77 4.08
N SER A 91 -17.45 -18.15 4.16
CA SER A 91 -18.24 -18.59 3.01
C SER A 91 -18.90 -17.42 2.27
N ARG A 92 -18.50 -16.17 2.57
CA ARG A 92 -19.03 -14.97 1.92
C ARG A 92 -18.73 -15.01 0.43
N VAL A 93 -19.72 -14.64 -0.37
CA VAL A 93 -19.55 -14.50 -1.81
C VAL A 93 -18.78 -13.23 -2.12
N ILE A 94 -17.75 -13.35 -2.96
CA ILE A 94 -16.94 -12.20 -3.38
C ILE A 94 -17.69 -11.42 -4.48
N PRO A 95 -17.90 -10.10 -4.31
CA PRO A 95 -18.56 -9.29 -5.32
C PRO A 95 -17.76 -9.29 -6.63
N GLY A 96 -18.46 -9.47 -7.76
CA GLY A 96 -17.90 -9.44 -9.11
C GLY A 96 -17.53 -10.81 -9.69
N ILE A 97 -17.22 -11.81 -8.86
CA ILE A 97 -16.77 -13.13 -9.32
C ILE A 97 -17.85 -14.19 -9.04
N ASN A 98 -18.59 -14.05 -7.92
CA ASN A 98 -19.68 -14.94 -7.45
C ASN A 98 -19.33 -16.31 -6.79
N PRO A 99 -18.08 -16.81 -6.69
CA PRO A 99 -17.72 -17.92 -5.80
C PRO A 99 -17.49 -17.45 -4.35
N PRO A 100 -17.53 -18.39 -3.40
CA PRO A 100 -17.27 -18.10 -2.00
C PRO A 100 -15.77 -17.86 -1.74
N GLU A 101 -15.48 -17.00 -0.77
CA GLU A 101 -14.13 -16.53 -0.42
C GLU A 101 -13.15 -17.68 -0.16
N ASN A 102 -13.58 -18.70 0.58
CA ASN A 102 -12.78 -19.89 0.88
C ASN A 102 -12.30 -20.64 -0.36
N VAL A 103 -13.12 -20.76 -1.40
CA VAL A 103 -12.74 -21.44 -2.65
C VAL A 103 -11.74 -20.58 -3.40
N VAL A 104 -12.03 -19.29 -3.54
CA VAL A 104 -11.16 -18.36 -4.27
C VAL A 104 -9.78 -18.30 -3.63
N MET A 105 -9.68 -18.23 -2.30
CA MET A 105 -8.37 -18.23 -1.64
C MET A 105 -7.57 -19.52 -1.83
N VAL A 106 -8.21 -20.66 -2.12
CA VAL A 106 -7.53 -21.96 -2.27
C VAL A 106 -7.08 -22.22 -3.71
N VAL A 107 -7.87 -21.80 -4.70
CA VAL A 107 -7.64 -22.11 -6.12
C VAL A 107 -6.24 -21.71 -6.64
N PRO A 108 -5.63 -20.57 -6.25
CA PRO A 108 -4.26 -20.20 -6.61
C PRO A 108 -3.17 -21.19 -6.16
N TYR A 109 -3.44 -21.99 -5.12
CA TYR A 109 -2.47 -22.93 -4.56
C TYR A 109 -2.47 -24.30 -5.27
N ILE A 110 -3.35 -24.51 -6.25
CA ILE A 110 -3.32 -25.72 -7.08
C ILE A 110 -1.94 -25.82 -7.73
N PRO A 111 -1.22 -26.94 -7.60
CA PRO A 111 0.17 -27.01 -8.01
C PRO A 111 0.36 -26.80 -9.52
N PHE A 112 1.58 -26.40 -9.89
CA PHE A 112 2.04 -26.24 -11.28
C PHE A 112 1.38 -25.06 -12.01
N TYR A 113 1.32 -25.14 -13.34
CA TYR A 113 0.81 -24.09 -14.22
C TYR A 113 -0.66 -23.72 -13.94
N LEU A 114 -1.45 -24.64 -13.37
CA LEU A 114 -2.84 -24.36 -12.99
C LEU A 114 -2.92 -23.28 -11.91
N GLY A 115 -2.07 -23.33 -10.88
CA GLY A 115 -2.01 -22.30 -9.84
C GLY A 115 -1.53 -20.94 -10.35
N ILE A 116 -0.60 -20.94 -11.31
CA ILE A 116 -0.14 -19.72 -11.98
C ILE A 116 -1.29 -19.08 -12.77
N ALA A 117 -1.98 -19.85 -13.60
CA ALA A 117 -3.12 -19.35 -14.35
C ALA A 117 -4.25 -18.86 -13.43
N ALA A 118 -4.57 -19.64 -12.39
CA ALA A 118 -5.56 -19.30 -11.37
C ALA A 118 -5.23 -17.98 -10.67
N SER A 119 -4.00 -17.83 -10.15
CA SER A 119 -3.58 -16.62 -9.45
C SER A 119 -3.61 -15.39 -10.34
N LEU A 120 -3.22 -15.49 -11.60
CA LEU A 120 -3.30 -14.37 -12.56
C LEU A 120 -4.75 -13.98 -12.88
N ILE A 121 -5.61 -14.98 -13.14
CA ILE A 121 -7.05 -14.76 -13.37
C ILE A 121 -7.67 -14.11 -12.14
N GLU A 122 -7.35 -14.58 -10.95
CA GLU A 122 -7.86 -14.05 -9.70
C GLU A 122 -7.37 -12.62 -9.43
N LEU A 123 -6.08 -12.33 -9.61
CA LEU A 123 -5.53 -10.98 -9.49
C LEU A 123 -6.17 -9.98 -10.46
N TYR A 124 -6.61 -10.46 -11.63
CA TYR A 124 -7.29 -9.67 -12.64
C TYR A 124 -8.78 -9.44 -12.32
N LEU A 125 -9.51 -10.50 -11.94
CA LEU A 125 -10.96 -10.46 -11.70
C LEU A 125 -11.34 -9.94 -10.31
N VAL A 126 -10.50 -10.14 -9.29
CA VAL A 126 -10.81 -9.74 -7.91
C VAL A 126 -10.78 -8.21 -7.79
N PRO A 127 -11.87 -7.59 -7.30
CA PRO A 127 -11.90 -6.14 -7.12
C PRO A 127 -10.83 -5.68 -6.12
N ARG A 128 -10.31 -4.46 -6.30
CA ARG A 128 -9.24 -3.90 -5.44
C ARG A 128 -9.66 -3.75 -3.98
N THR A 129 -10.97 -3.76 -3.68
CA THR A 129 -11.53 -3.70 -2.33
C THR A 129 -11.30 -4.98 -1.53
N GLU A 130 -11.11 -6.13 -2.19
CA GLU A 130 -10.93 -7.44 -1.55
C GLU A 130 -9.43 -7.75 -1.41
N THR A 131 -8.75 -6.95 -0.58
CA THR A 131 -7.29 -6.99 -0.41
C THR A 131 -6.79 -8.34 0.08
N ARG A 132 -7.56 -9.01 0.93
CA ARG A 132 -7.23 -10.32 1.49
C ARG A 132 -7.09 -11.41 0.41
N VAL A 133 -8.07 -11.49 -0.49
CA VAL A 133 -8.09 -12.48 -1.57
C VAL A 133 -6.93 -12.23 -2.52
N ARG A 134 -6.70 -10.96 -2.88
CA ARG A 134 -5.55 -10.56 -3.72
C ARG A 134 -4.21 -10.89 -3.07
N PHE A 135 -4.10 -10.75 -1.76
CA PHE A 135 -2.89 -11.10 -1.01
C PHE A 135 -2.60 -12.60 -1.11
N HIS A 136 -3.60 -13.46 -0.90
CA HIS A 136 -3.45 -14.91 -1.06
C HIS A 136 -3.10 -15.30 -2.51
N ALA A 137 -3.77 -14.70 -3.50
CA ALA A 137 -3.46 -14.93 -4.91
C ALA A 137 -2.00 -14.54 -5.24
N ALA A 138 -1.54 -13.38 -4.76
CA ALA A 138 -0.16 -12.93 -4.97
C ALA A 138 0.87 -13.81 -4.23
N GLN A 139 0.55 -14.22 -3.00
CA GLN A 139 1.39 -15.13 -2.22
C GLN A 139 1.52 -16.48 -2.92
N ALA A 140 0.41 -17.07 -3.38
CA ALA A 140 0.42 -18.31 -4.14
C ALA A 140 1.21 -18.18 -5.44
N LEU A 141 1.00 -17.10 -6.20
CA LEU A 141 1.78 -16.83 -7.42
C LEU A 141 3.28 -16.80 -7.14
N SER A 142 3.70 -16.12 -6.07
CA SER A 142 5.13 -16.05 -5.69
C SER A 142 5.71 -17.44 -5.38
N LEU A 143 4.96 -18.29 -4.67
CA LEU A 143 5.37 -19.66 -4.35
C LEU A 143 5.47 -20.52 -5.60
N GLN A 144 4.52 -20.40 -6.54
CA GLN A 144 4.55 -21.14 -7.81
C GLN A 144 5.73 -20.72 -8.68
N LEU A 145 5.99 -19.41 -8.79
CA LEU A 145 7.14 -18.90 -9.56
C LEU A 145 8.46 -19.36 -8.95
N LEU A 146 8.58 -19.36 -7.62
CA LEU A 146 9.76 -19.90 -6.93
C LEU A 146 9.94 -21.40 -7.23
N ALA A 147 8.87 -22.19 -7.15
CA ALA A 147 8.91 -23.62 -7.45
C ALA A 147 9.34 -23.89 -8.90
N VAL A 148 8.80 -23.14 -9.87
CA VAL A 148 9.19 -23.23 -11.28
C VAL A 148 10.65 -22.82 -11.48
N ALA A 149 11.12 -21.76 -10.82
CA ALA A 149 12.50 -21.32 -10.91
C ALA A 149 13.49 -22.36 -10.38
N VAL A 150 13.19 -22.98 -9.23
CA VAL A 150 14.02 -24.06 -8.66
C VAL A 150 14.00 -25.29 -9.57
N GLN A 151 12.83 -25.67 -10.09
CA GLN A 151 12.71 -26.79 -11.03
C GLN A 151 13.55 -26.53 -12.30
N PHE A 152 13.46 -25.32 -12.87
CA PHE A 152 14.23 -24.92 -14.04
C PHE A 152 15.75 -25.00 -13.78
N LEU A 153 16.21 -24.54 -12.61
CA LEU A 153 17.61 -24.63 -12.21
C LEU A 153 18.08 -26.09 -12.10
N LEU A 154 17.29 -26.94 -11.42
CA LEU A 154 17.61 -28.36 -11.27
C LEU A 154 17.63 -29.09 -12.62
N SER A 155 16.68 -28.80 -13.51
CA SER A 155 16.66 -29.34 -14.87
C SER A 155 17.87 -28.90 -15.69
N THR A 156 18.31 -27.64 -15.54
CA THR A 156 19.50 -27.13 -16.23
C THR A 156 20.76 -27.86 -15.77
N ILE A 157 20.92 -28.07 -14.45
CA ILE A 157 22.06 -28.82 -13.89
C ILE A 157 22.00 -30.31 -14.27
N ALA A 158 20.80 -30.89 -14.36
CA ALA A 158 20.59 -32.29 -14.76
C ALA A 158 21.06 -32.61 -16.18
N ASN A 159 21.16 -31.61 -17.06
CA ASN A 159 21.75 -31.79 -18.38
C ASN A 159 23.27 -32.01 -18.34
N PHE A 160 23.94 -31.58 -17.27
CA PHE A 160 25.40 -31.72 -17.11
C PHE A 160 25.79 -32.86 -16.17
N THR A 161 24.90 -33.30 -15.27
CA THR A 161 25.20 -34.30 -14.24
C THR A 161 24.15 -35.41 -14.21
N ALA A 162 24.58 -36.66 -14.44
CA ALA A 162 23.67 -37.82 -14.51
C ALA A 162 22.80 -38.02 -13.26
N GLY A 163 23.30 -37.66 -12.06
CA GLY A 163 22.57 -37.77 -10.80
C GLY A 163 21.49 -36.69 -10.58
N ALA A 164 21.54 -35.57 -11.29
CA ALA A 164 20.63 -34.45 -11.03
C ALA A 164 19.20 -34.68 -11.57
N LYS A 165 18.99 -35.67 -12.45
CA LYS A 165 17.64 -36.12 -12.86
C LYS A 165 16.84 -36.68 -11.68
N VAL A 166 17.49 -37.41 -10.78
CA VAL A 166 16.85 -37.96 -9.57
C VAL A 166 16.47 -36.83 -8.62
N GLY A 167 17.34 -35.83 -8.46
CA GLY A 167 17.06 -34.65 -7.64
C GLY A 167 15.82 -33.87 -8.10
N GLY A 168 15.64 -33.69 -9.41
CA GLY A 168 14.45 -33.04 -9.97
C GLY A 168 13.14 -33.79 -9.69
N ILE A 169 13.15 -35.13 -9.74
CA ILE A 169 11.96 -35.94 -9.43
C ILE A 169 11.62 -35.83 -7.94
N ILE A 170 12.62 -35.96 -7.06
CA ILE A 170 12.42 -35.84 -5.61
C ILE A 170 11.88 -34.45 -5.26
N PHE A 171 12.48 -33.39 -5.81
CA PHE A 171 12.00 -32.03 -5.61
C PHE A 171 10.56 -31.85 -6.09
N SER A 172 10.21 -32.38 -7.27
CA SER A 172 8.83 -32.31 -7.79
C SER A 172 7.83 -32.98 -6.85
N ILE A 173 8.16 -34.14 -6.27
CA ILE A 173 7.30 -34.84 -5.30
C ILE A 173 7.15 -34.01 -4.03
N LEU A 174 8.26 -33.52 -3.46
CA LEU A 174 8.25 -32.71 -2.25
C LEU A 174 7.49 -31.40 -2.44
N SER A 175 7.67 -30.73 -3.58
CA SER A 175 6.94 -29.52 -3.94
C SER A 175 5.44 -29.79 -4.05
N THR A 176 5.04 -30.90 -4.66
CA THR A 176 3.63 -31.29 -4.75
C THR A 176 3.02 -31.51 -3.35
N ILE A 177 3.73 -32.23 -2.48
CA ILE A 177 3.29 -32.45 -1.10
C ILE A 177 3.16 -31.11 -0.34
N PHE A 178 4.15 -30.23 -0.50
CA PHE A 178 4.12 -28.90 0.09
C PHE A 178 2.88 -28.11 -0.35
N PHE A 179 2.56 -28.07 -1.64
CA PHE A 179 1.35 -27.39 -2.14
C PHE A 179 0.06 -28.01 -1.61
N ILE A 180 -0.02 -29.34 -1.50
CA ILE A 180 -1.19 -30.01 -0.91
C ILE A 180 -1.37 -29.57 0.56
N ILE A 181 -0.27 -29.51 1.33
CA ILE A 181 -0.31 -29.05 2.73
C ILE A 181 -0.72 -27.58 2.79
N SER A 182 -0.19 -26.73 1.91
CA SER A 182 -0.56 -25.31 1.82
C SER A 182 -2.06 -25.14 1.54
N ILE A 183 -2.63 -25.91 0.62
CA ILE A 183 -4.07 -25.91 0.33
C ILE A 183 -4.87 -26.23 1.59
N ILE A 184 -4.53 -27.32 2.28
CA ILE A 184 -5.26 -27.74 3.50
C ILE A 184 -5.16 -26.66 4.58
N ARG A 185 -3.98 -26.07 4.75
CA ARG A 185 -3.73 -25.03 5.75
C ARG A 185 -4.51 -23.75 5.47
N VAL A 186 -4.49 -23.30 4.22
CA VAL A 186 -5.25 -22.12 3.75
C VAL A 186 -6.75 -22.37 3.88
N TRP A 187 -7.23 -23.56 3.53
CA TRP A 187 -8.64 -23.93 3.69
C TRP A 187 -9.10 -23.83 5.15
N LYS A 188 -8.25 -24.29 6.09
CA LYS A 188 -8.51 -24.20 7.54
C LYS A 188 -8.40 -22.78 8.10
N GLY A 189 -7.88 -21.84 7.32
CA GLY A 189 -7.63 -20.47 7.78
C GLY A 189 -6.44 -20.33 8.72
N GLU A 190 -5.58 -21.34 8.77
CA GLU A 190 -4.35 -21.26 9.54
C GLU A 190 -3.39 -20.30 8.83
N PRO A 191 -2.79 -19.32 9.53
CA PRO A 191 -1.90 -18.36 8.89
C PRO A 191 -0.69 -19.08 8.29
N HIS A 192 -0.41 -18.76 7.03
CA HIS A 192 0.86 -19.10 6.39
C HIS A 192 1.86 -17.99 6.75
N HIS A 193 2.45 -18.09 7.94
CA HIS A 193 3.53 -17.19 8.36
C HIS A 193 4.74 -17.43 7.45
N ILE A 194 4.93 -16.56 6.46
CA ILE A 194 6.20 -16.43 5.74
C ILE A 194 7.04 -15.28 6.36
N THR A 195 6.43 -14.43 7.18
CA THR A 195 7.09 -13.39 8.00
C THR A 195 6.35 -13.15 9.32
N PRO A 196 7.06 -12.76 10.40
CA PRO A 196 6.47 -12.38 11.69
C PRO A 196 5.73 -11.04 11.66
#